data_AF-A0A970V4X4-F1
#
_entry.id   AF-A0A970V4X4-F1
#
_cell.length_a   1.000
_cell.length_b   1.000
_cell.length_c   1.000
_cell.angle_alpha   90.00
_cell.angle_beta   90.00
_cell.angle_gamma   90.00
#
_symmetry.space_group_name_H-M   'P 1'
#
loop_
_entity.id
_entity.type
_entity.pdbx_description
1 polymer ?
#
loop_
_entity_poly.entity_id
_entity_poly.type
_entity_poly.pdbx_seq_one_letter_code
_entity_poly.pdbx_strand_id
1 'polypeptide(L)'
;MIRLLENPVLLEHGEFTDLIWALFHLEEELSARGALDQAPAADLRHLAQDVDRALRRLLVQRLEHLIHLRQDYPFLFSFEARTNPLRAGAKAEIPGQQ
;
A
#
# COMPACT_ATOMS: atom_id res chain seq x y z
N MET A 1 17.85 6.87 2.33
CA MET A 1 16.40 6.78 2.09
C MET A 1 15.95 7.61 0.89
N ILE A 2 16.59 8.75 0.60
CA ILE A 2 16.32 9.63 -0.57
C ILE A 2 16.49 8.92 -1.94
N ARG A 3 17.27 7.83 -2.02
CA ARG A 3 17.61 7.15 -3.30
C ARG A 3 16.44 6.54 -4.09
N LEU A 4 15.31 6.22 -3.46
CA LEU A 4 14.15 5.69 -4.20
C LEU A 4 13.44 6.82 -4.95
N LEU A 5 13.24 7.98 -4.31
CA LEU A 5 12.64 9.17 -4.90
C LEU A 5 13.54 9.86 -5.94
N GLU A 6 14.84 9.59 -5.90
CA GLU A 6 15.80 10.02 -6.93
C GLU A 6 15.65 9.25 -8.26
N ASN A 7 14.85 8.17 -8.30
CA ASN A 7 14.62 7.45 -9.54
C ASN A 7 13.75 8.28 -10.50
N PRO A 8 14.26 8.70 -11.68
CA PRO A 8 13.50 9.53 -12.62
C PRO A 8 12.23 8.86 -13.14
N VAL A 9 12.14 7.53 -13.11
CA VAL A 9 10.91 6.77 -13.42
C VAL A 9 9.79 7.06 -12.40
N LEU A 10 10.14 7.47 -11.18
CA LEU A 10 9.20 7.83 -10.11
C LEU A 10 8.96 9.35 -10.01
N LEU A 11 9.72 10.17 -10.75
CA LEU A 11 9.61 11.63 -10.73
C LEU A 11 8.56 12.17 -11.72
N GLU A 12 7.98 11.30 -12.55
CA GLU A 12 6.77 11.65 -13.31
C GLU A 12 5.56 11.67 -12.36
N HIS A 13 4.82 12.79 -12.36
CA HIS A 13 3.61 12.95 -11.57
C HIS A 13 2.59 11.85 -11.87
N GLY A 14 2.47 10.87 -10.97
CA GLY A 14 1.57 9.73 -11.12
C GLY A 14 1.11 9.16 -9.77
N GLU A 15 0.02 8.39 -9.81
CA GLU A 15 -0.63 7.82 -8.62
C GLU A 15 0.33 6.97 -7.74
N PHE A 16 1.32 6.32 -8.35
CA PHE A 16 2.34 5.58 -7.61
C PHE A 16 3.26 6.51 -6.80
N THR A 17 3.71 7.61 -7.37
CA THR A 17 4.54 8.61 -6.68
C THR A 17 3.80 9.22 -5.51
N ASP A 18 2.52 9.55 -5.70
CA ASP A 18 1.65 10.04 -4.63
C ASP A 18 1.44 9.02 -3.50
N LEU A 19 1.33 7.72 -3.83
CA LEU A 19 1.29 6.65 -2.83
C LEU A 19 2.58 6.65 -1.99
N ILE A 20 3.73 6.71 -2.64
CA ILE A 20 5.03 6.71 -1.97
C ILE A 20 5.14 7.93 -1.03
N TRP A 21 4.73 9.11 -1.47
CA TRP A 21 4.66 10.30 -0.61
C TRP A 21 3.76 10.11 0.61
N ALA A 22 2.56 9.57 0.42
CA ALA A 22 1.62 9.33 1.51
C ALA A 22 2.18 8.35 2.55
N LEU A 23 2.85 7.29 2.12
CA LEU A 23 3.47 6.30 3.00
C LEU A 23 4.66 6.88 3.78
N PHE A 24 5.56 7.61 3.11
CA PHE A 24 6.71 8.21 3.79
C PHE A 24 6.28 9.30 4.77
N HIS A 25 5.34 10.17 4.40
CA HIS A 25 4.82 11.16 5.32
C HIS A 25 4.18 10.52 6.57
N LEU A 26 3.39 9.46 6.39
CA LEU A 26 2.80 8.72 7.51
C LEU A 26 3.88 8.08 8.40
N GLU A 27 4.94 7.52 7.81
CA GLU A 27 6.07 6.95 8.54
C GLU A 27 6.82 8.03 9.34
N GLU A 28 7.10 9.18 8.73
CA GLU A 28 7.73 10.33 9.40
C GLU A 28 6.90 10.82 10.59
N GLU A 29 5.59 10.96 10.43
CA GLU A 29 4.69 11.37 11.51
C GLU A 29 4.68 10.36 12.65
N LEU A 30 4.57 9.07 12.34
CA LEU A 30 4.57 8.01 13.36
C LEU A 30 5.91 7.93 14.09
N SER A 31 7.03 8.04 13.37
CA SER A 31 8.38 7.99 13.92
C SER A 31 8.72 9.22 14.77
N ALA A 32 8.15 10.38 14.46
CA ALA A 32 8.33 11.61 15.24
C ALA A 32 7.47 11.66 16.51
N ARG A 33 6.40 10.85 16.58
CA ARG A 33 5.46 10.85 17.71
C ARG A 33 5.90 9.87 18.79
N GLY A 34 5.69 10.29 20.04
CA GLY A 34 5.85 9.43 21.22
C GLY A 34 4.66 8.49 21.39
N ALA A 35 4.24 8.26 22.63
CA ALA A 35 3.14 7.36 22.93
C ALA A 35 1.80 7.92 22.39
N LEU A 36 1.17 7.20 21.44
CA LEU A 36 -0.06 7.63 20.77
C LEU A 36 -1.29 7.66 21.69
N ASP A 37 -1.27 6.87 22.76
CA ASP A 37 -2.31 6.85 23.79
C ASP A 37 -2.42 8.18 24.57
N GLN A 38 -1.36 8.98 24.55
CA GLN A 38 -1.29 10.30 25.19
C GLN A 38 -1.41 11.46 24.18
N ALA A 39 -1.58 11.16 22.89
CA ALA A 39 -1.65 12.18 21.86
C ALA A 39 -2.95 13.00 21.95
N PRO A 40 -2.91 14.31 21.68
CA PRO A 40 -4.11 15.13 21.59
C PRO A 40 -5.12 14.58 20.58
N ALA A 41 -6.41 14.80 20.82
CA ALA A 41 -7.47 14.35 19.89
C ALA A 41 -7.36 14.99 18.49
N ALA A 42 -6.74 16.17 18.38
CA ALA A 42 -6.46 16.79 17.08
C ALA A 42 -5.42 15.98 16.29
N ASP A 43 -4.33 15.59 16.96
CA ASP A 43 -3.25 14.79 16.40
C ASP A 43 -3.72 13.40 15.97
N LEU A 44 -4.54 12.74 16.79
CA LEU A 44 -5.13 11.44 16.43
C LEU A 44 -6.03 11.55 15.19
N ARG A 45 -6.77 12.66 15.03
CA ARG A 45 -7.59 12.90 13.83
C ARG A 45 -6.72 13.17 12.60
N HIS A 46 -5.62 13.92 12.74
CA HIS A 46 -4.66 14.12 11.65
C HIS A 46 -4.07 12.79 11.19
N LEU A 47 -3.57 12.00 12.13
CA LEU A 47 -2.97 10.69 11.83
C LEU A 47 -3.99 9.75 11.18
N ALA A 48 -5.25 9.76 11.61
CA ALA A 48 -6.30 8.97 10.98
C ALA A 48 -6.53 9.38 9.51
N GLN A 49 -6.43 10.67 9.18
CA GLN A 49 -6.52 11.16 7.80
C GLN A 49 -5.30 10.75 6.96
N ASP A 50 -4.10 10.73 7.55
CA ASP A 50 -2.89 10.29 6.86
C ASP A 50 -2.90 8.79 6.58
N VAL A 51 -3.36 7.98 7.55
CA VAL A 51 -3.60 6.54 7.38
C VAL A 51 -4.65 6.29 6.29
N ASP A 52 -5.78 6.99 6.32
CA ASP A 52 -6.83 6.85 5.30
C ASP A 52 -6.29 7.21 3.90
N ARG A 53 -5.52 8.30 3.78
CA ARG A 53 -4.89 8.72 2.52
C ARG A 53 -3.91 7.67 1.98
N ALA A 54 -3.03 7.14 2.83
CA ALA A 54 -2.08 6.11 2.43
C ALA A 54 -2.77 4.80 2.03
N LEU A 55 -3.72 4.33 2.83
CA LEU A 55 -4.45 3.08 2.57
C LEU A 55 -5.28 3.16 1.28
N ARG A 56 -5.98 4.28 1.02
CA ARG A 56 -6.74 4.45 -0.22
C ARG A 56 -5.84 4.34 -1.45
N ARG A 57 -4.72 5.07 -1.46
CA ARG A 57 -3.76 5.04 -2.57
C ARG A 57 -3.15 3.66 -2.74
N LEU A 58 -2.83 2.98 -1.64
CA LEU A 58 -2.27 1.63 -1.67
C LEU A 58 -3.26 0.63 -2.29
N LEU A 59 -4.54 0.73 -1.93
CA LEU A 59 -5.57 -0.14 -2.48
C LEU A 59 -5.78 0.09 -3.98
N VAL A 60 -5.81 1.34 -4.44
CA VAL A 60 -5.91 1.67 -5.87
C VAL A 60 -4.72 1.10 -6.63
N GLN A 61 -3.49 1.39 -6.19
CA GLN A 61 -2.27 0.87 -6.83
C GLN A 61 -2.21 -0.66 -6.83
N ARG A 62 -2.66 -1.32 -5.74
CA ARG A 62 -2.74 -2.78 -5.70
C ARG A 62 -3.74 -3.33 -6.71
N LEU A 63 -4.89 -2.69 -6.89
CA LEU A 63 -5.89 -3.11 -7.89
C LEU A 63 -5.38 -2.92 -9.32
N GLU A 64 -4.74 -1.79 -9.62
CA GLU A 64 -4.12 -1.53 -10.92
C GLU A 64 -3.04 -2.58 -11.23
N HIS A 65 -2.19 -2.89 -10.25
CA HIS A 65 -1.19 -3.95 -10.39
C HIS A 65 -1.82 -5.33 -10.63
N LEU A 66 -2.89 -5.68 -9.91
CA LEU A 66 -3.61 -6.95 -10.14
C LEU A 66 -4.24 -7.01 -11.53
N ILE A 67 -4.74 -5.90 -12.06
CA ILE A 67 -5.27 -5.82 -13.43
C ILE A 67 -4.16 -6.07 -14.45
N HIS A 68 -3.01 -5.39 -14.29
CA HIS A 68 -1.83 -5.60 -15.13
C HIS A 68 -1.34 -7.05 -15.10
N LEU A 69 -1.17 -7.63 -13.89
CA LEU A 69 -0.77 -9.04 -13.76
C LEU A 69 -1.76 -9.98 -14.45
N ARG A 70 -3.07 -9.72 -14.34
CA ARG A 70 -4.08 -10.57 -14.98
C ARG A 70 -3.97 -10.54 -16.51
N GLN A 71 -3.57 -9.40 -17.07
CA GLN A 71 -3.45 -9.21 -18.52
C GLN A 71 -2.14 -9.79 -19.05
N ASP A 72 -1.02 -9.48 -18.41
CA ASP A 72 0.31 -9.72 -18.97
C ASP A 72 1.03 -10.92 -18.32
N TYR A 73 0.67 -11.28 -17.08
CA TYR A 73 1.32 -12.34 -16.30
C TYR A 73 0.32 -13.22 -15.52
N PRO A 74 -0.57 -13.98 -16.19
CA PRO A 74 -1.67 -14.68 -15.52
C PRO A 74 -1.23 -15.67 -14.43
N PHE A 75 -0.03 -16.24 -14.53
CA PHE A 75 0.53 -17.13 -13.52
C PHE A 75 0.87 -16.39 -12.21
N LEU A 76 1.36 -15.14 -12.28
CA LEU A 76 1.60 -14.28 -11.12
C LEU A 76 0.28 -13.82 -10.51
N PHE A 77 -0.67 -13.38 -11.35
CA PHE A 77 -2.01 -12.99 -10.90
C PHE A 77 -2.69 -14.12 -10.11
N SER A 78 -2.58 -15.35 -10.60
CA SER A 78 -3.14 -16.54 -9.95
C SER A 78 -2.66 -16.69 -8.51
N PHE A 79 -1.36 -16.50 -8.26
CA PHE A 79 -0.78 -16.56 -6.92
C PHE A 79 -1.22 -15.39 -6.03
N GLU A 80 -1.11 -14.16 -6.54
CA GLU A 80 -1.49 -12.93 -5.81
C GLU A 80 -2.98 -12.89 -5.44
N ALA A 81 -3.86 -13.37 -6.32
CA ALA A 81 -5.30 -13.41 -6.07
C ALA A 81 -5.67 -14.42 -4.96
N ARG A 82 -4.94 -15.54 -4.86
CA ARG A 82 -5.20 -16.57 -3.83
C ARG A 82 -4.61 -16.20 -2.46
N THR A 83 -3.47 -15.52 -2.46
CA THR A 83 -2.76 -15.05 -1.26
C THR A 83 -3.15 -13.62 -0.85
N ASN A 84 -4.19 -13.06 -1.46
CA ASN A 84 -4.65 -11.71 -1.19
C ASN A 84 -4.96 -11.51 0.32
N PRO A 85 -4.28 -10.60 1.02
CA PRO A 85 -4.45 -10.40 2.47
C PRO A 85 -5.85 -9.89 2.86
N LEU A 86 -6.61 -9.33 1.91
CA LEU A 86 -7.98 -8.88 2.13
C LEU A 86 -9.02 -9.99 1.97
N ARG A 87 -8.60 -11.19 1.54
CA ARG A 87 -9.48 -12.34 1.39
C ARG A 87 -9.41 -13.22 2.64
N ALA A 88 -10.53 -13.34 3.35
CA ALA A 88 -10.64 -14.30 4.44
C ALA A 88 -10.34 -15.73 3.92
N GLY A 89 -9.44 -16.44 4.60
CA GLY A 89 -9.01 -17.79 4.19
C GLY A 89 -8.14 -17.82 2.92
N ALA A 90 -7.40 -16.75 2.63
CA ALA A 90 -6.33 -16.76 1.63
C ALA A 90 -5.37 -17.94 1.84
N LYS A 91 -4.99 -18.61 0.75
CA LYS A 91 -4.13 -19.81 0.74
C LYS A 91 -3.24 -19.79 -0.49
N ALA A 92 -2.01 -20.28 -0.38
CA ALA A 92 -1.09 -20.30 -1.51
C ALA A 92 -1.45 -21.41 -2.51
N GLU A 93 -1.97 -22.52 -2.00
CA GLU A 93 -2.30 -23.72 -2.74
C GLU A 93 -3.42 -23.49 -3.76
N ILE A 94 -3.36 -24.24 -4.86
CA ILE A 94 -4.43 -24.26 -5.87
C ILE A 94 -5.52 -25.20 -5.34
N PRO A 95 -6.79 -24.75 -5.22
CA PRO A 95 -7.88 -25.61 -4.79
C PRO A 95 -8.10 -26.75 -5.81
N GLY A 96 -7.99 -28.00 -5.36
CA GLY A 96 -8.41 -29.18 -6.15
C GLY A 96 -7.33 -29.90 -6.97
N GLN A 97 -6.18 -30.20 -6.38
CA GLN A 97 -5.37 -31.35 -6.82
C GLN A 97 -5.43 -32.44 -5.73
N GLN A 98 -6.51 -33.22 -5.74
CA GLN A 98 -6.57 -34.57 -5.19
C GLN A 98 -6.97 -35.51 -6.32
#